data_AF-A0A0F2RGH1-F1
#
_entry.id   AF-A0A0F2RGH1-F1
#
_cell.length_a   1.000
_cell.length_b   1.000
_cell.length_c   1.000
_cell.angle_alpha   90.00
_cell.angle_beta   90.00
_cell.angle_gamma   90.00
#
_symmetry.space_group_name_H-M   'P 1'
#
loop_
_entity.id
_entity.type
_entity.pdbx_description
1 polymer ?
#
loop_
_entity_poly.entity_id
_entity_poly.type
_entity_poly.pdbx_seq_one_letter_code
_entity_poly.pdbx_strand_id
1 'polypeptide(L)'
;VIWVVYLATFVGTLVKRREPHIYVANWFLLAFIVTIAMLHLGNNLSIPVSFFGAKSYTMWSGVQSAMIQWWYGHNAVGFFLTAGFLGMMYYFIPKRAERPVYSYRLSIVHFWALIFLYIWAGPHHLHYTALPDWSQTLGMTFSIMLWMPSWGGMINGIMTLSGAWEKLRTDPVIRFLVASVAFYGMSTFEGPMMSIKAVNSLSHYTDWTVGHVHSGALGWVAFVSFGAMYYLIPVLWGRKSLYSMRLVSYHFWIATIGIVLYITAMWISGIMQGLMWRAYDDMGFLQYSFIETVEAMHPYYVIRAFGGVLFLTGGLIMAYNMYRTIRGDIREEQPYESPEAVAVGARR
;
A
#
# COMPACT_ATOMS: atom_id res chain seq x y z
N VAL A 1 -7.99 23.40 -5.81
CA VAL A 1 -7.70 23.83 -7.20
C VAL A 1 -6.87 22.80 -7.97
N ILE A 2 -5.65 22.44 -7.55
CA ILE A 2 -4.77 21.49 -8.28
C ILE A 2 -5.48 20.16 -8.57
N TRP A 3 -6.19 19.60 -7.59
CA TRP A 3 -6.94 18.35 -7.78
C TRP A 3 -8.08 18.44 -8.80
N VAL A 4 -8.72 19.61 -8.90
CA VAL A 4 -9.79 19.86 -9.89
C VAL A 4 -9.19 19.89 -11.30
N VAL A 5 -8.03 20.54 -11.47
CA VAL A 5 -7.29 20.52 -12.73
C VAL A 5 -6.91 19.09 -13.10
N TYR A 6 -6.39 18.32 -12.14
CA TYR A 6 -6.05 16.91 -12.36
C TYR A 6 -7.26 16.07 -12.81
N LEU A 7 -8.41 16.20 -12.13
CA LEU A 7 -9.65 15.54 -12.53
C LEU A 7 -10.09 15.94 -13.94
N ALA A 8 -10.09 17.23 -14.25
CA ALA A 8 -10.48 17.73 -15.57
C ALA A 8 -9.55 17.19 -16.67
N THR A 9 -8.24 17.15 -16.44
CA THR A 9 -7.27 16.56 -17.37
C THR A 9 -7.51 15.06 -17.56
N PHE A 10 -7.72 14.32 -16.47
CA PHE A 10 -7.94 12.88 -16.54
C PHE A 10 -9.24 12.53 -17.28
N VAL A 11 -10.35 13.17 -16.93
CA VAL A 11 -11.64 12.99 -17.61
C VAL A 11 -11.57 13.45 -19.07
N GLY A 12 -10.92 14.58 -19.35
CA GLY A 12 -10.70 15.06 -20.71
C GLY A 12 -9.97 14.04 -21.59
N THR A 13 -8.99 13.32 -21.03
CA THR A 13 -8.30 12.20 -21.70
C THR A 13 -9.25 11.03 -21.96
N LEU A 14 -10.11 10.66 -21.00
CA LEU A 14 -11.08 9.57 -21.19
C LEU A 14 -12.16 9.89 -22.22
N VAL A 15 -12.59 11.15 -22.32
CA VAL A 15 -13.56 11.60 -23.33
C VAL A 15 -12.96 11.52 -24.73
N LYS A 16 -11.68 11.87 -24.89
CA LYS A 16 -10.95 11.83 -26.17
C LYS A 16 -10.39 10.45 -26.55
N ARG A 17 -10.81 9.38 -25.85
CA ARG A 17 -10.34 8.01 -26.13
C ARG A 17 -10.75 7.55 -27.53
N ARG A 18 -9.98 6.62 -28.09
CA ARG A 18 -10.29 5.97 -29.38
C ARG A 18 -11.10 4.69 -29.21
N GLU A 19 -10.76 3.90 -28.19
CA GLU A 19 -11.45 2.66 -27.89
C GLU A 19 -12.82 2.93 -27.23
N PRO A 20 -13.90 2.25 -27.63
CA PRO A 20 -15.23 2.47 -27.06
C PRO A 20 -15.25 2.12 -25.56
N HIS A 21 -14.51 1.08 -25.16
CA HIS A 21 -14.42 0.62 -23.79
C HIS A 21 -13.33 1.37 -23.00
N ILE A 22 -13.65 1.72 -21.75
CA ILE A 22 -12.68 2.25 -20.80
C ILE A 22 -12.06 1.07 -20.05
N TYR A 23 -10.73 0.98 -20.07
CA TYR A 23 -10.00 -0.07 -19.38
C TYR A 23 -10.16 0.01 -17.84
N VAL A 24 -10.16 -1.15 -17.17
CA VAL A 24 -10.41 -1.28 -15.72
C VAL A 24 -9.45 -0.43 -14.88
N ALA A 25 -8.18 -0.31 -15.27
CA ALA A 25 -7.22 0.57 -14.59
C ALA A 25 -7.77 2.00 -14.43
N ASN A 26 -8.46 2.51 -15.46
CA ASN A 26 -9.04 3.84 -15.44
C ASN A 26 -10.30 3.94 -14.59
N TRP A 27 -11.01 2.83 -14.32
CA TRP A 27 -12.13 2.82 -13.38
C TRP A 27 -11.61 3.11 -11.98
N PHE A 28 -10.55 2.39 -11.58
CA PHE A 28 -9.87 2.59 -10.31
C PHE A 28 -9.26 3.99 -10.18
N LEU A 29 -8.54 4.47 -11.20
CA LEU A 29 -7.98 5.81 -11.20
C LEU A 29 -9.07 6.90 -11.13
N LEU A 30 -10.17 6.76 -11.87
CA LEU A 30 -11.27 7.73 -11.81
C LEU A 30 -11.94 7.74 -10.43
N ALA A 31 -12.23 6.56 -9.87
CA ALA A 31 -12.83 6.43 -8.54
C ALA A 31 -11.93 7.02 -7.45
N PHE A 32 -10.61 6.78 -7.55
CA PHE A 32 -9.59 7.42 -6.74
C PHE A 32 -9.68 8.94 -6.79
N ILE A 33 -9.62 9.53 -8.00
CA ILE A 33 -9.60 10.98 -8.17
C ILE A 33 -10.87 11.62 -7.61
N VAL A 34 -12.04 11.07 -7.95
CA VAL A 34 -13.33 11.63 -7.51
C VAL A 34 -13.48 11.52 -5.98
N THR A 35 -13.19 10.35 -5.41
CA THR A 35 -13.42 10.13 -3.99
C THR A 35 -12.46 10.95 -3.13
N ILE A 36 -11.17 11.02 -3.48
CA ILE A 36 -10.22 11.86 -2.75
C ILE A 36 -10.62 13.34 -2.77
N ALA A 37 -11.19 13.84 -3.87
CA ALA A 37 -11.72 15.20 -3.93
C ALA A 37 -12.83 15.41 -2.89
N MET A 38 -13.81 14.49 -2.85
CA MET A 38 -14.92 14.53 -1.90
C MET A 38 -14.42 14.45 -0.44
N LEU A 39 -13.52 13.49 -0.15
CA LEU A 39 -12.97 13.29 1.19
C LEU A 39 -12.21 14.52 1.67
N HIS A 40 -11.35 15.09 0.81
CA HIS A 40 -10.56 16.27 1.14
C HIS A 40 -11.45 17.48 1.47
N LEU A 41 -12.52 17.70 0.69
CA LEU A 41 -13.46 18.79 0.95
C LEU A 41 -14.28 18.57 2.23
N GLY A 42 -14.73 17.33 2.49
CA GLY A 42 -15.53 17.02 3.67
C GLY A 42 -14.75 17.13 4.99
N ASN A 43 -13.54 16.58 5.02
CA ASN A 43 -12.71 16.55 6.23
C ASN A 43 -12.11 17.92 6.58
N ASN A 44 -11.69 18.67 5.57
CA ASN A 44 -10.91 19.90 5.77
C ASN A 44 -11.78 21.16 5.87
N LEU A 45 -13.10 21.00 6.04
CA LEU A 45 -14.00 22.10 6.33
C LEU A 45 -13.60 22.74 7.66
N SER A 46 -13.05 23.94 7.59
CA SER A 46 -12.44 24.62 8.74
C SER A 46 -12.63 26.13 8.66
N ILE A 47 -12.68 26.77 9.83
CA ILE A 47 -12.79 28.22 9.97
C ILE A 47 -11.38 28.78 10.10
N PRO A 48 -10.88 29.58 9.14
CA PRO A 48 -9.59 30.23 9.26
C PRO A 48 -9.64 31.31 10.34
N VAL A 49 -8.63 31.37 11.20
CA VAL A 49 -8.53 32.37 12.28
C VAL A 49 -7.42 33.39 12.06
N SER A 50 -6.72 33.29 10.93
CA SER A 50 -5.69 34.23 10.50
C SER A 50 -5.85 34.51 9.01
N PHE A 51 -5.70 35.77 8.62
CA PHE A 51 -5.80 36.19 7.22
C PHE A 51 -4.57 35.80 6.39
N PHE A 52 -3.40 35.72 7.04
CA PHE A 52 -2.12 35.40 6.42
C PHE A 52 -1.46 34.11 6.94
N GLY A 53 -2.03 33.50 7.98
CA GLY A 53 -1.54 32.25 8.58
C GLY A 53 -2.36 31.03 8.17
N ALA A 54 -1.74 29.86 8.18
CA ALA A 54 -2.41 28.58 7.92
C ALA A 54 -3.27 28.07 9.10
N LYS A 55 -3.40 28.86 10.17
CA LYS A 55 -4.14 28.44 11.36
C LYS A 55 -5.66 28.47 11.09
N SER A 56 -6.29 27.32 11.20
CA SER A 56 -7.74 27.16 11.16
C SER A 56 -8.19 26.16 12.24
N TYR A 57 -9.48 26.19 12.57
CA TYR A 57 -10.11 25.18 13.41
C TYR A 57 -11.10 24.37 12.58
N THR A 58 -11.09 23.05 12.74
CA THR A 58 -12.07 22.17 12.10
C THR A 58 -13.49 22.57 12.48
N MET A 59 -14.41 22.45 11.53
CA MET A 59 -15.84 22.71 11.74
C MET A 59 -16.48 21.67 12.68
N TRP A 60 -15.84 20.51 12.80
CA TRP A 60 -16.35 19.36 13.53
C TRP A 60 -15.79 19.29 14.96
N SER A 61 -16.47 18.59 15.87
CA SER A 61 -15.95 18.38 17.24
C SER A 61 -16.25 16.97 17.76
N GLY A 62 -15.48 16.56 18.78
CA GLY A 62 -15.67 15.31 19.51
C GLY A 62 -15.81 14.08 18.59
N VAL A 63 -16.84 13.29 18.86
CA VAL A 63 -17.12 12.04 18.16
C VAL A 63 -17.41 12.22 16.67
N GLN A 64 -18.09 13.32 16.29
CA GLN A 64 -18.36 13.61 14.87
C GLN A 64 -17.06 13.93 14.14
N SER A 65 -16.18 14.72 14.77
CA SER A 65 -14.85 14.99 14.21
C SER A 65 -14.05 13.71 14.07
N ALA A 66 -14.09 12.82 15.07
CA ALA A 66 -13.38 11.54 15.01
C ALA A 66 -13.89 10.66 13.85
N MET A 67 -15.21 10.57 13.67
CA MET A 67 -15.80 9.81 12.56
C MET A 67 -15.43 10.40 11.20
N ILE A 68 -15.58 11.72 11.01
CA ILE A 68 -15.21 12.36 9.74
C ILE A 68 -13.70 12.21 9.47
N GLN A 69 -12.88 12.35 10.51
CA GLN A 69 -11.43 12.13 10.44
C GLN A 69 -11.07 10.73 9.96
N TRP A 70 -11.73 9.69 10.45
CA TRP A 70 -11.40 8.31 10.06
C TRP A 70 -12.17 7.80 8.85
N TRP A 71 -13.32 8.38 8.52
CA TRP A 71 -13.90 8.28 7.19
C TRP A 71 -12.92 8.84 6.16
N TYR A 72 -12.32 10.00 6.41
CA TYR A 72 -11.26 10.55 5.58
C TYR A 72 -10.00 9.68 5.60
N GLY A 73 -9.45 9.39 6.77
CA GLY A 73 -8.16 8.73 6.93
C GLY A 73 -8.15 7.33 6.33
N HIS A 74 -9.19 6.54 6.59
CA HIS A 74 -9.30 5.20 6.00
C HIS A 74 -9.52 5.27 4.49
N ASN A 75 -10.40 6.14 4.00
CA ASN A 75 -10.62 6.24 2.56
C ASN A 75 -9.48 6.95 1.82
N ALA A 76 -8.63 7.71 2.51
CA ALA A 76 -7.36 8.17 1.95
C ALA A 76 -6.49 6.96 1.62
N VAL A 77 -6.31 6.00 2.54
CA VAL A 77 -5.57 4.77 2.20
C VAL A 77 -6.34 3.87 1.21
N GLY A 78 -7.67 3.85 1.26
CA GLY A 78 -8.50 3.06 0.35
C GLY A 78 -8.55 3.53 -1.09
N PHE A 79 -8.58 4.83 -1.31
CA PHE A 79 -8.69 5.39 -2.64
C PHE A 79 -7.34 5.87 -3.15
N PHE A 80 -6.57 6.57 -2.32
CA PHE A 80 -5.25 7.06 -2.72
C PHE A 80 -4.25 5.92 -2.80
N LEU A 81 -4.14 5.09 -1.75
CA LEU A 81 -3.10 4.05 -1.64
C LEU A 81 -3.54 2.66 -2.10
N THR A 82 -4.84 2.41 -2.24
CA THR A 82 -5.36 1.13 -2.75
C THR A 82 -5.93 1.28 -4.14
N ALA A 83 -7.04 2.01 -4.35
CA ALA A 83 -7.66 2.12 -5.67
C ALA A 83 -6.70 2.70 -6.73
N GLY A 84 -6.03 3.83 -6.46
CA GLY A 84 -5.07 4.42 -7.39
C GLY A 84 -3.94 3.44 -7.78
N PHE A 85 -3.45 2.66 -6.81
CA PHE A 85 -2.37 1.70 -6.99
C PHE A 85 -2.83 0.37 -7.62
N LEU A 86 -4.10 -0.02 -7.43
CA LEU A 86 -4.75 -1.06 -8.22
C LEU A 86 -4.82 -0.63 -9.69
N GLY A 87 -5.08 0.65 -9.97
CA GLY A 87 -4.97 1.21 -11.32
C GLY A 87 -3.58 0.99 -11.94
N MET A 88 -2.52 1.26 -11.17
CA MET A 88 -1.14 0.97 -11.60
C MET A 88 -0.92 -0.53 -11.83
N MET A 89 -1.32 -1.38 -10.88
CA MET A 89 -1.21 -2.83 -10.98
C MET A 89 -1.88 -3.36 -12.24
N TYR A 90 -3.11 -2.92 -12.53
CA TYR A 90 -3.87 -3.32 -13.71
C TYR A 90 -3.18 -2.96 -15.02
N TYR A 91 -2.39 -1.88 -15.05
CA TYR A 91 -1.63 -1.54 -16.25
C TYR A 91 -0.27 -2.27 -16.30
N PHE A 92 0.54 -2.18 -15.25
CA PHE A 92 1.94 -2.59 -15.29
C PHE A 92 2.15 -4.10 -15.17
N ILE A 93 1.31 -4.83 -14.43
CA ILE A 93 1.45 -6.30 -14.34
C ILE A 93 1.21 -6.96 -15.69
N PRO A 94 0.06 -6.80 -16.36
CA PRO A 94 -0.17 -7.43 -17.66
C PRO A 94 0.86 -6.98 -18.69
N LYS A 95 1.22 -5.69 -18.65
CA LYS A 95 2.15 -5.11 -19.63
C LYS A 95 3.56 -5.68 -19.52
N ARG A 96 4.09 -5.85 -18.30
CA ARG A 96 5.42 -6.41 -18.09
C ARG A 96 5.42 -7.94 -18.18
N ALA A 97 4.36 -8.59 -17.73
CA ALA A 97 4.20 -10.03 -17.83
C ALA A 97 3.96 -10.48 -19.27
N GLU A 98 3.49 -9.59 -20.15
CA GLU A 98 3.04 -9.88 -21.51
C GLU A 98 1.96 -10.96 -21.52
N ARG A 99 1.03 -10.82 -20.58
CA ARG A 99 -0.10 -11.74 -20.40
C ARG A 99 -1.40 -10.95 -20.38
N PRO A 100 -2.50 -11.51 -20.90
CA PRO A 100 -3.81 -10.91 -20.71
C PRO A 100 -4.17 -10.91 -19.21
N VAL A 101 -4.94 -9.91 -18.79
CA VAL A 101 -5.53 -9.89 -17.44
C VAL A 101 -6.32 -11.18 -17.23
N TYR A 102 -6.11 -11.83 -16.08
CA TYR A 102 -6.70 -13.13 -15.78
C TYR A 102 -8.23 -13.15 -15.89
N SER A 103 -8.95 -12.28 -15.16
CA SER A 103 -10.41 -12.33 -15.13
C SER A 103 -11.06 -10.94 -15.19
N TYR A 104 -11.72 -10.67 -16.32
CA TYR A 104 -12.52 -9.46 -16.49
C TYR A 104 -13.76 -9.45 -15.59
N ARG A 105 -14.44 -10.58 -15.40
CA ARG A 105 -15.60 -10.66 -14.49
C ARG A 105 -15.20 -10.34 -13.04
N LEU A 106 -14.06 -10.89 -12.60
CA LEU A 106 -13.51 -10.55 -11.29
C LEU A 106 -13.17 -9.06 -11.20
N SER A 107 -12.66 -8.47 -12.30
CA SER A 107 -12.38 -7.04 -12.40
C SER A 107 -13.63 -6.16 -12.21
N ILE A 108 -14.81 -6.62 -12.65
CA ILE A 108 -16.08 -5.91 -12.40
C ILE A 108 -16.48 -6.06 -10.93
N VAL A 109 -16.56 -7.30 -10.44
CA VAL A 109 -17.08 -7.60 -9.10
C VAL A 109 -16.23 -6.92 -8.03
N HIS A 110 -14.90 -7.10 -8.10
CA HIS A 110 -14.03 -6.55 -7.08
C HIS A 110 -13.95 -5.02 -7.15
N PHE A 111 -14.07 -4.40 -8.33
CA PHE A 111 -14.09 -2.94 -8.44
C PHE A 111 -15.31 -2.36 -7.73
N TRP A 112 -16.52 -2.80 -8.10
CA TRP A 112 -17.74 -2.23 -7.52
C TRP A 112 -17.89 -2.54 -6.03
N ALA A 113 -17.59 -3.77 -5.62
CA ALA A 113 -17.63 -4.14 -4.22
C ALA A 113 -16.58 -3.39 -3.40
N LEU A 114 -15.35 -3.23 -3.89
CA LEU A 114 -14.30 -2.49 -3.17
C LEU A 114 -14.69 -1.02 -3.01
N ILE A 115 -15.03 -0.34 -4.10
CA ILE A 115 -15.33 1.10 -4.07
C ILE A 115 -16.56 1.41 -3.21
N PHE A 116 -17.55 0.51 -3.16
CA PHE A 116 -18.71 0.68 -2.28
C PHE A 116 -18.37 0.40 -0.80
N LEU A 117 -17.73 -0.74 -0.51
CA LEU A 117 -17.51 -1.18 0.87
C LEU A 117 -16.47 -0.34 1.61
N TYR A 118 -15.43 0.15 0.92
CA TYR A 118 -14.32 0.87 1.57
C TYR A 118 -14.79 2.13 2.33
N ILE A 119 -15.80 2.83 1.81
CA ILE A 119 -16.36 4.05 2.40
C ILE A 119 -16.81 3.84 3.85
N TRP A 120 -17.30 2.65 4.17
CA TRP A 120 -17.88 2.30 5.47
C TRP A 120 -16.87 1.89 6.54
N ALA A 121 -15.63 1.60 6.16
CA ALA A 121 -14.66 0.99 7.07
C ALA A 121 -14.00 1.99 8.04
N GLY A 122 -14.24 3.30 7.91
CA GLY A 122 -13.70 4.33 8.81
C GLY A 122 -13.81 4.03 10.32
N PRO A 123 -14.98 3.61 10.85
CA PRO A 123 -15.15 3.35 12.28
C PRO A 123 -14.27 2.24 12.88
N HIS A 124 -13.59 1.42 12.07
CA HIS A 124 -12.66 0.40 12.60
C HIS A 124 -11.43 1.00 13.32
N HIS A 125 -11.17 2.29 13.11
CA HIS A 125 -10.14 3.05 13.83
C HIS A 125 -10.63 3.55 15.19
N LEU A 126 -11.91 3.35 15.51
CA LEU A 126 -12.60 3.98 16.62
C LEU A 126 -13.28 2.94 17.54
N HIS A 127 -12.80 1.70 17.52
CA HIS A 127 -13.30 0.65 18.40
C HIS A 127 -13.00 0.95 19.87
N TYR A 128 -13.98 0.70 20.74
CA TYR A 128 -13.90 0.96 22.17
C TYR A 128 -13.53 2.42 22.51
N THR A 129 -13.91 3.36 21.64
CA THR A 129 -13.82 4.80 21.88
C THR A 129 -15.18 5.39 22.24
N ALA A 130 -15.27 6.72 22.35
CA ALA A 130 -16.54 7.43 22.56
C ALA A 130 -17.50 7.38 21.34
N LEU A 131 -17.08 6.83 20.19
CA LEU A 131 -17.96 6.63 19.04
C LEU A 131 -19.09 5.64 19.39
N PRO A 132 -20.37 5.91 19.04
CA PRO A 132 -21.46 4.99 19.31
C PRO A 132 -21.23 3.57 18.80
N ASP A 133 -21.62 2.58 19.60
CA ASP A 133 -21.36 1.16 19.33
C ASP A 133 -21.89 0.68 17.98
N TRP A 134 -23.06 1.18 17.55
CA TRP A 134 -23.65 0.83 16.27
C TRP A 134 -22.74 1.21 15.09
N SER A 135 -22.07 2.36 15.18
CA SER A 135 -21.18 2.86 14.13
C SER A 135 -19.88 2.06 14.11
N GLN A 136 -19.35 1.72 15.30
CA GLN A 136 -18.22 0.81 15.42
C GLN A 136 -18.53 -0.56 14.80
N THR A 137 -19.68 -1.16 15.12
CA THR A 137 -20.08 -2.47 14.59
C THR A 137 -20.26 -2.42 13.07
N LEU A 138 -20.82 -1.33 12.54
CA LEU A 138 -20.90 -1.12 11.08
C LEU A 138 -19.50 -1.12 10.43
N GLY A 139 -18.55 -0.36 10.99
CA GLY A 139 -17.18 -0.33 10.49
C GLY A 139 -16.50 -1.70 10.51
N MET A 140 -16.68 -2.46 11.60
CA MET A 140 -16.20 -3.84 11.71
C MET A 140 -16.80 -4.75 10.63
N THR A 141 -18.13 -4.77 10.50
CA THR A 141 -18.83 -5.65 9.53
C THR A 141 -18.39 -5.36 8.10
N PHE A 142 -18.36 -4.08 7.70
CA PHE A 142 -17.95 -3.71 6.35
C PHE A 142 -16.46 -3.96 6.10
N SER A 143 -15.59 -3.82 7.10
CA SER A 143 -14.18 -4.16 6.99
C SER A 143 -13.93 -5.66 6.79
N ILE A 144 -14.70 -6.52 7.46
CA ILE A 144 -14.67 -7.96 7.23
C ILE A 144 -15.11 -8.30 5.80
N MET A 145 -16.22 -7.69 5.35
CA MET A 145 -16.71 -7.89 3.97
C MET A 145 -15.73 -7.36 2.92
N LEU A 146 -14.99 -6.29 3.22
CA LEU A 146 -13.99 -5.67 2.35
C LEU A 146 -12.81 -6.59 2.02
N TRP A 147 -12.59 -7.64 2.83
CA TRP A 147 -11.54 -8.62 2.57
C TRP A 147 -11.64 -9.25 1.17
N MET A 148 -12.82 -9.75 0.80
CA MET A 148 -13.02 -10.48 -0.45
C MET A 148 -12.77 -9.64 -1.72
N PRO A 149 -13.33 -8.43 -1.89
CA PRO A 149 -13.01 -7.63 -3.07
C PRO A 149 -11.58 -7.09 -3.05
N SER A 150 -10.98 -6.89 -1.88
CA SER A 150 -9.56 -6.55 -1.79
C SER A 150 -8.71 -7.69 -2.36
N TRP A 151 -8.93 -8.92 -1.92
CA TRP A 151 -8.28 -10.12 -2.47
C TRP A 151 -8.65 -10.39 -3.92
N GLY A 152 -9.83 -9.96 -4.40
CA GLY A 152 -10.16 -9.98 -5.82
C GLY A 152 -9.11 -9.25 -6.67
N GLY A 153 -8.57 -8.13 -6.18
CA GLY A 153 -7.44 -7.43 -6.82
C GLY A 153 -6.15 -8.24 -6.78
N MET A 154 -5.84 -8.85 -5.63
CA MET A 154 -4.65 -9.71 -5.46
C MET A 154 -4.68 -10.89 -6.43
N ILE A 155 -5.80 -11.61 -6.47
CA ILE A 155 -6.01 -12.78 -7.33
C ILE A 155 -5.88 -12.36 -8.79
N ASN A 156 -6.49 -11.25 -9.22
CA ASN A 156 -6.36 -10.79 -10.59
C ASN A 156 -4.90 -10.45 -10.95
N GLY A 157 -4.19 -9.76 -10.06
CA GLY A 157 -2.78 -9.42 -10.23
C GLY A 157 -1.89 -10.67 -10.34
N ILE A 158 -1.97 -11.56 -9.36
CA ILE A 158 -1.14 -12.78 -9.30
C ILE A 158 -1.48 -13.75 -10.44
N MET A 159 -2.77 -14.05 -10.65
CA MET A 159 -3.17 -15.04 -11.66
C MET A 159 -2.90 -14.57 -13.09
N THR A 160 -2.74 -13.26 -13.32
CA THR A 160 -2.25 -12.73 -14.61
C THR A 160 -0.84 -13.22 -14.94
N LEU A 161 -0.01 -13.56 -13.94
CA LEU A 161 1.31 -14.17 -14.17
C LEU A 161 1.27 -15.67 -14.44
N SER A 162 0.10 -16.32 -14.42
CA SER A 162 0.00 -17.75 -14.67
C SER A 162 0.60 -18.12 -16.03
N GLY A 163 1.57 -19.05 -16.01
CA GLY A 163 2.36 -19.42 -17.19
C GLY A 163 3.53 -18.48 -17.53
N ALA A 164 3.71 -17.38 -16.80
CA ALA A 164 4.85 -16.47 -16.91
C ALA A 164 5.72 -16.44 -15.64
N TRP A 165 5.55 -17.40 -14.73
CA TRP A 165 6.25 -17.45 -13.44
C TRP A 165 7.79 -17.49 -13.59
N GLU A 166 8.32 -18.04 -14.68
CA GLU A 166 9.76 -17.99 -14.98
C GLU A 166 10.30 -16.55 -15.06
N LYS A 167 9.46 -15.57 -15.43
CA LYS A 167 9.85 -14.14 -15.43
C LYS A 167 10.18 -13.62 -14.03
N LEU A 168 9.76 -14.28 -12.96
CA LEU A 168 10.22 -13.91 -11.62
C LEU A 168 11.72 -14.12 -11.46
N ARG A 169 12.33 -15.08 -12.16
CA ARG A 169 13.78 -15.29 -12.09
C ARG A 169 14.49 -14.28 -12.98
N THR A 170 13.99 -14.08 -14.20
CA THR A 170 14.69 -13.31 -15.23
C THR A 170 14.39 -11.80 -15.22
N ASP A 171 13.36 -11.33 -14.51
CA ASP A 171 12.97 -9.93 -14.50
C ASP A 171 12.71 -9.38 -13.08
N PRO A 172 13.64 -8.60 -12.51
CA PRO A 172 13.48 -8.05 -11.17
C PRO A 172 12.39 -6.97 -11.08
N VAL A 173 11.94 -6.40 -12.21
CA VAL A 173 10.77 -5.50 -12.22
C VAL A 173 9.50 -6.28 -11.93
N ILE A 174 9.37 -7.49 -12.50
CA ILE A 174 8.25 -8.40 -12.19
C ILE A 174 8.32 -8.83 -10.72
N ARG A 175 9.51 -9.07 -10.16
CA ARG A 175 9.64 -9.38 -8.72
C ARG A 175 9.02 -8.28 -7.85
N PHE A 176 9.28 -7.00 -8.13
CA PHE A 176 8.64 -5.89 -7.43
C PHE A 176 7.12 -5.91 -7.55
N LEU A 177 6.60 -6.06 -8.78
CA LEU A 177 5.16 -6.05 -9.02
C LEU A 177 4.43 -7.25 -8.40
N VAL A 178 5.07 -8.41 -8.31
CA VAL A 178 4.48 -9.60 -7.67
C VAL A 178 4.58 -9.52 -6.16
N ALA A 179 5.75 -9.16 -5.62
CA ALA A 179 5.91 -8.94 -4.19
C ALA A 179 4.96 -7.86 -3.69
N SER A 180 4.72 -6.80 -4.49
CA SER A 180 3.75 -5.77 -4.13
C SER A 180 2.36 -6.35 -3.93
N VAL A 181 1.91 -7.20 -4.85
CA VAL A 181 0.58 -7.82 -4.76
C VAL A 181 0.51 -8.80 -3.58
N ALA A 182 1.61 -9.48 -3.24
CA ALA A 182 1.66 -10.33 -2.05
C ALA A 182 1.50 -9.51 -0.74
N PHE A 183 2.25 -8.41 -0.59
CA PHE A 183 2.09 -7.50 0.55
C PHE A 183 0.72 -6.82 0.59
N TYR A 184 0.14 -6.53 -0.57
CA TYR A 184 -1.24 -6.05 -0.67
C TYR A 184 -2.24 -7.08 -0.14
N GLY A 185 -2.14 -8.34 -0.59
CA GLY A 185 -2.99 -9.42 -0.09
C GLY A 185 -2.86 -9.65 1.41
N MET A 186 -1.63 -9.61 1.90
CA MET A 186 -1.29 -9.73 3.31
C MET A 186 -1.89 -8.60 4.15
N SER A 187 -1.63 -7.34 3.80
CA SER A 187 -2.15 -6.18 4.53
C SER A 187 -3.66 -6.06 4.43
N THR A 188 -4.26 -6.41 3.28
CA THR A 188 -5.74 -6.46 3.12
C THR A 188 -6.40 -7.70 3.71
N PHE A 189 -5.63 -8.60 4.30
CA PHE A 189 -6.11 -9.64 5.22
C PHE A 189 -5.94 -9.20 6.68
N GLU A 190 -4.77 -8.67 7.02
CA GLU A 190 -4.46 -8.16 8.35
C GLU A 190 -5.42 -7.03 8.77
N GLY A 191 -5.75 -6.10 7.86
CA GLY A 191 -6.68 -5.00 8.14
C GLY A 191 -8.06 -5.48 8.61
N PRO A 192 -8.77 -6.34 7.84
CA PRO A 192 -10.00 -6.98 8.30
C PRO A 192 -9.88 -7.72 9.63
N MET A 193 -8.77 -8.41 9.88
CA MET A 193 -8.54 -9.05 11.19
C MET A 193 -8.44 -8.02 12.32
N MET A 194 -7.67 -6.94 12.13
CA MET A 194 -7.54 -5.85 13.10
C MET A 194 -8.81 -4.99 13.25
N SER A 195 -9.74 -5.07 12.31
CA SER A 195 -11.07 -4.43 12.40
C SER A 195 -12.06 -5.21 13.27
N ILE A 196 -11.72 -6.44 13.68
CA ILE A 196 -12.53 -7.19 14.64
C ILE A 196 -12.30 -6.56 16.01
N LYS A 197 -13.36 -6.09 16.69
CA LYS A 197 -13.26 -5.44 18.00
C LYS A 197 -12.32 -6.18 18.96
N ALA A 198 -12.47 -7.50 19.10
CA ALA A 198 -11.61 -8.31 19.98
C ALA A 198 -10.11 -8.21 19.64
N VAL A 199 -9.74 -8.25 18.35
CA VAL A 199 -8.35 -8.09 17.90
C VAL A 199 -7.90 -6.64 18.09
N ASN A 200 -8.77 -5.68 17.75
CA ASN A 200 -8.50 -4.26 17.92
C ASN A 200 -8.23 -3.89 19.39
N SER A 201 -8.87 -4.58 20.34
CA SER A 201 -8.60 -4.40 21.78
C SER A 201 -7.14 -4.68 22.18
N LEU A 202 -6.38 -5.38 21.33
CA LEU A 202 -4.95 -5.62 21.49
C LEU A 202 -4.11 -4.74 20.54
N SER A 203 -4.56 -4.52 19.31
CA SER A 203 -3.77 -3.83 18.28
C SER A 203 -3.87 -2.30 18.31
N HIS A 204 -4.93 -1.77 18.93
CA HIS A 204 -5.17 -0.33 18.99
C HIS A 204 -4.13 0.35 19.88
N TYR A 205 -3.64 1.51 19.44
CA TYR A 205 -2.54 2.27 20.06
C TYR A 205 -1.18 1.56 20.15
N THR A 206 -1.05 0.33 19.66
CA THR A 206 0.24 -0.37 19.63
C THR A 206 0.96 -0.21 18.29
N ASP A 207 2.23 -0.56 18.28
CA ASP A 207 3.09 -0.61 17.11
C ASP A 207 2.57 -1.62 16.05
N TRP A 208 1.62 -2.50 16.38
CA TRP A 208 0.98 -3.36 15.39
C TRP A 208 0.30 -2.52 14.29
N THR A 209 -0.37 -1.43 14.66
CA THR A 209 -0.92 -0.49 13.67
C THR A 209 0.18 0.10 12.76
N VAL A 210 1.35 0.38 13.31
CA VAL A 210 2.50 0.87 12.52
C VAL A 210 3.03 -0.21 11.58
N GLY A 211 3.09 -1.46 12.04
CA GLY A 211 3.45 -2.63 11.23
C GLY A 211 2.50 -2.84 10.06
N HIS A 212 1.18 -2.78 10.32
CA HIS A 212 0.14 -2.85 9.31
C HIS A 212 0.24 -1.73 8.27
N VAL A 213 0.44 -0.49 8.73
CA VAL A 213 0.61 0.65 7.82
C VAL A 213 1.82 0.47 6.93
N HIS A 214 2.96 0.03 7.47
CA HIS A 214 4.19 -0.12 6.68
C HIS A 214 4.17 -1.36 5.78
N SER A 215 3.50 -2.45 6.17
CA SER A 215 3.29 -3.61 5.29
C SER A 215 2.57 -3.20 4.00
N GLY A 216 1.54 -2.36 4.11
CA GLY A 216 0.86 -1.75 2.96
C GLY A 216 1.66 -0.64 2.27
N ALA A 217 2.24 0.31 3.01
CA ALA A 217 2.91 1.48 2.43
C ALA A 217 4.23 1.14 1.73
N LEU A 218 5.05 0.30 2.33
CA LEU A 218 6.35 -0.07 1.76
C LEU A 218 6.23 -1.34 0.92
N GLY A 219 5.53 -2.34 1.43
CA GLY A 219 5.38 -3.62 0.76
C GLY A 219 4.47 -3.57 -0.47
N TRP A 220 3.35 -2.85 -0.43
CA TRP A 220 2.44 -2.70 -1.57
C TRP A 220 2.69 -1.44 -2.39
N VAL A 221 2.42 -0.26 -1.80
CA VAL A 221 2.40 1.05 -2.47
C VAL A 221 3.75 1.35 -3.11
N ALA A 222 4.83 1.30 -2.31
CA ALA A 222 6.15 1.61 -2.81
C ALA A 222 6.64 0.58 -3.84
N PHE A 223 6.44 -0.72 -3.61
CA PHE A 223 6.90 -1.75 -4.56
C PHE A 223 6.19 -1.71 -5.91
N VAL A 224 4.87 -1.52 -5.96
CA VAL A 224 4.18 -1.38 -7.27
C VAL A 224 4.60 -0.09 -7.96
N SER A 225 4.85 0.99 -7.21
CA SER A 225 5.41 2.22 -7.77
C SER A 225 6.82 2.04 -8.29
N PHE A 226 7.68 1.32 -7.58
CA PHE A 226 9.04 1.01 -8.02
C PHE A 226 9.01 0.21 -9.32
N GLY A 227 8.20 -0.84 -9.38
CA GLY A 227 7.99 -1.63 -10.59
C GLY A 227 7.46 -0.79 -11.77
N ALA A 228 6.44 0.03 -11.52
CA ALA A 228 5.87 0.95 -12.50
C ALA A 228 6.90 1.96 -13.02
N MET A 229 7.68 2.57 -12.13
CA MET A 229 8.69 3.57 -12.49
C MET A 229 9.87 2.93 -13.26
N TYR A 230 10.30 1.73 -12.88
CA TYR A 230 11.31 0.99 -13.64
C TYR A 230 10.87 0.65 -15.07
N TYR A 231 9.57 0.49 -15.29
CA TYR A 231 9.01 0.38 -16.64
C TYR A 231 8.88 1.75 -17.34
N LEU A 232 8.34 2.77 -16.65
CA LEU A 232 7.98 4.06 -17.23
C LEU A 232 9.19 4.92 -17.61
N ILE A 233 10.22 4.98 -16.77
CA ILE A 233 11.37 5.87 -16.97
C ILE A 233 12.07 5.63 -18.32
N PRO A 234 12.44 4.40 -18.73
CA PRO A 234 13.05 4.24 -20.05
C PRO A 234 12.09 4.62 -21.19
N VAL A 235 10.79 4.33 -21.07
CA VAL A 235 9.78 4.65 -22.09
C VAL A 235 9.61 6.15 -22.29
N LEU A 236 9.41 6.89 -21.19
CA LEU A 236 9.16 8.33 -21.23
C LEU A 236 10.39 9.14 -21.67
N TRP A 237 11.61 8.62 -21.44
CA TRP A 237 12.86 9.26 -21.86
C TRP A 237 13.44 8.68 -23.16
N GLY A 238 12.69 7.84 -23.88
CA GLY A 238 13.11 7.27 -25.17
C GLY A 238 14.36 6.39 -25.09
N ARG A 239 14.58 5.72 -23.95
CA ARG A 239 15.72 4.82 -23.72
C ARG A 239 15.32 3.38 -24.01
N LYS A 240 16.25 2.62 -24.61
CA LYS A 240 16.04 1.19 -24.95
C LYS A 240 15.86 0.31 -23.71
N SER A 241 16.55 0.64 -22.62
CA SER A 241 16.54 -0.11 -21.38
C SER A 241 16.90 0.79 -20.20
N LEU A 242 16.74 0.27 -18.98
CA LEU A 242 17.37 0.85 -17.80
C LEU A 242 18.90 0.74 -17.90
N TYR A 243 19.59 1.58 -17.12
CA TYR A 243 21.04 1.58 -17.00
C TYR A 243 21.58 0.24 -16.47
N SER A 244 20.93 -0.37 -15.48
CA SER A 244 21.35 -1.69 -14.97
C SER A 244 20.18 -2.46 -14.36
N MET A 245 19.96 -3.69 -14.83
CA MET A 245 18.94 -4.59 -14.28
C MET A 245 19.39 -5.23 -12.95
N ARG A 246 20.71 -5.40 -12.77
CA ARG A 246 21.27 -5.89 -11.50
C ARG A 246 21.02 -4.93 -10.35
N LEU A 247 21.12 -3.62 -10.59
CA LEU A 247 20.78 -2.61 -9.56
C LEU A 247 19.30 -2.69 -9.17
N VAL A 248 18.40 -3.02 -10.11
CA VAL A 248 16.99 -3.28 -9.80
C VAL A 248 16.87 -4.50 -8.88
N SER A 249 17.61 -5.57 -9.14
CA SER A 249 17.60 -6.76 -8.27
C SER A 249 18.21 -6.48 -6.88
N TYR A 250 19.27 -5.68 -6.77
CA TYR A 250 19.81 -5.29 -5.47
C TYR A 250 18.82 -4.42 -4.70
N HIS A 251 18.20 -3.45 -5.37
CA HIS A 251 17.12 -2.67 -4.77
C HIS A 251 16.01 -3.60 -4.26
N PHE A 252 15.54 -4.55 -5.08
CA PHE A 252 14.50 -5.50 -4.68
C PHE A 252 14.85 -6.24 -3.39
N TRP A 253 16.03 -6.84 -3.31
CA TRP A 253 16.42 -7.62 -2.13
C TRP A 253 16.63 -6.76 -0.89
N ILE A 254 17.35 -5.64 -1.03
CA ILE A 254 17.62 -4.73 0.10
C ILE A 254 16.31 -4.18 0.65
N ALA A 255 15.40 -3.73 -0.24
CA ALA A 255 14.10 -3.21 0.18
C ALA A 255 13.20 -4.30 0.77
N THR A 256 13.21 -5.52 0.22
CA THR A 256 12.43 -6.66 0.74
C THR A 256 12.90 -7.07 2.13
N ILE A 257 14.20 -7.19 2.35
CA ILE A 257 14.76 -7.49 3.68
C ILE A 257 14.42 -6.34 4.64
N GLY A 258 14.56 -5.09 4.19
CA GLY A 258 14.23 -3.90 4.98
C GLY A 258 12.78 -3.91 5.47
N ILE A 259 11.81 -4.17 4.58
CA ILE A 259 10.40 -4.22 4.97
C ILE A 259 10.08 -5.42 5.85
N VAL A 260 10.62 -6.61 5.57
CA VAL A 260 10.40 -7.80 6.42
C VAL A 260 10.89 -7.54 7.85
N LEU A 261 12.09 -6.99 8.01
CA LEU A 261 12.61 -6.61 9.34
C LEU A 261 11.70 -5.59 10.04
N TYR A 262 11.22 -4.59 9.30
CA TYR A 262 10.32 -3.57 9.83
C TYR A 262 9.02 -4.20 10.35
N ILE A 263 8.33 -4.99 9.54
CA ILE A 263 7.01 -5.55 9.93
C ILE A 263 7.15 -6.55 11.07
N THR A 264 8.19 -7.39 11.07
CA THR A 264 8.40 -8.38 12.13
C THR A 264 8.69 -7.69 13.46
N ALA A 265 9.51 -6.62 13.47
CA ALA A 265 9.75 -5.85 14.68
C ALA A 265 8.46 -5.23 15.23
N MET A 266 7.62 -4.65 14.36
CA MET A 266 6.37 -3.99 14.76
C MET A 266 5.27 -4.95 15.21
N TRP A 267 5.21 -6.15 14.64
CA TRP A 267 4.30 -7.18 15.13
C TRP A 267 4.66 -7.66 16.53
N ILE A 268 5.95 -7.95 16.75
CA ILE A 268 6.40 -8.41 18.06
C ILE A 268 6.19 -7.30 19.09
N SER A 269 6.62 -6.08 18.79
CA SER A 269 6.46 -4.94 19.71
C SER A 269 4.99 -4.61 19.95
N GLY A 270 4.16 -4.65 18.92
CA GLY A 270 2.73 -4.36 19.01
C GLY A 270 1.95 -5.39 19.84
N ILE A 271 2.22 -6.68 19.66
CA ILE A 271 1.64 -7.74 20.50
C ILE A 271 2.14 -7.60 21.94
N MET A 272 3.44 -7.35 22.13
CA MET A 272 4.03 -7.18 23.46
C MET A 272 3.42 -5.98 24.21
N GLN A 273 3.27 -4.83 23.57
CA GLN A 273 2.56 -3.67 24.14
C GLN A 273 1.15 -4.03 24.55
N GLY A 274 0.37 -4.60 23.64
CA GLY A 274 -1.03 -4.94 23.91
C GLY A 274 -1.18 -5.92 25.05
N LEU A 275 -0.28 -6.91 25.17
CA LEU A 275 -0.28 -7.90 26.25
C LEU A 275 0.17 -7.28 27.58
N MET A 276 1.25 -6.48 27.60
CA MET A 276 1.75 -5.86 28.83
C MET A 276 0.73 -4.87 29.41
N TRP A 277 0.10 -4.04 28.57
CA TRP A 277 -0.88 -3.04 29.03
C TRP A 277 -2.17 -3.65 29.60
N ARG A 278 -2.45 -4.91 29.28
CA ARG A 278 -3.65 -5.62 29.77
C ARG A 278 -3.32 -6.79 30.71
N ALA A 279 -2.06 -6.92 31.12
CA ALA A 279 -1.63 -7.98 32.01
C ALA A 279 -2.03 -7.64 33.45
N TYR A 280 -2.69 -8.61 34.10
CA TYR A 280 -3.04 -8.55 35.50
C TYR A 280 -2.26 -9.63 36.24
N ASP A 281 -1.77 -9.33 37.43
CA ASP A 281 -1.18 -10.32 38.32
C ASP A 281 -2.27 -11.19 39.00
N ASP A 282 -1.84 -12.17 39.79
CA ASP A 282 -2.75 -13.08 40.51
C ASP A 282 -3.65 -12.36 41.53
N MET A 283 -3.31 -11.11 41.90
CA MET A 283 -4.07 -10.27 42.82
C MET A 283 -5.01 -9.29 42.09
N GLY A 284 -5.01 -9.25 40.76
CA GLY A 284 -5.83 -8.36 39.95
C GLY A 284 -5.29 -6.94 39.79
N PHE A 285 -4.02 -6.68 40.12
CA PHE A 285 -3.36 -5.42 39.82
C PHE A 285 -2.72 -5.45 38.43
N LEU A 286 -2.52 -4.28 37.82
CA LEU A 286 -1.76 -4.18 36.57
C LEU A 286 -0.32 -4.64 36.80
N GLN A 287 0.09 -5.67 36.07
CA GLN A 287 1.38 -6.34 36.26
C GLN A 287 2.57 -5.47 35.83
N TYR A 288 2.40 -4.65 34.79
CA TYR A 288 3.46 -3.79 34.25
C TYR A 288 3.05 -2.33 34.32
N SER A 289 3.98 -1.48 34.73
CA SER A 289 3.93 -0.05 34.52
C SER A 289 4.12 0.29 33.04
N PHE A 290 3.65 1.46 32.62
CA PHE A 290 3.79 1.90 31.24
C PHE A 290 5.27 2.04 30.81
N ILE A 291 6.15 2.49 31.71
CA ILE A 291 7.57 2.68 31.40
C ILE A 291 8.28 1.35 31.12
N GLU A 292 7.93 0.27 31.83
CA GLU A 292 8.49 -1.07 31.55
C GLU A 292 8.15 -1.54 30.14
N THR A 293 6.93 -1.27 29.67
CA THR A 293 6.58 -1.54 28.26
C THR A 293 7.42 -0.69 27.31
N VAL A 294 7.58 0.62 27.58
CA VAL A 294 8.39 1.51 26.73
C VAL A 294 9.85 1.02 26.63
N GLU A 295 10.45 0.62 27.75
CA GLU A 295 11.80 0.08 27.80
C GLU A 295 11.92 -1.22 27.01
N ALA A 296 10.95 -2.13 27.16
CA ALA A 296 10.89 -3.38 26.42
C ALA A 296 10.80 -3.17 24.89
N MET A 297 10.29 -2.01 24.42
CA MET A 297 10.18 -1.73 22.99
C MET A 297 11.49 -1.32 22.32
N HIS A 298 12.49 -0.88 23.08
CA HIS A 298 13.70 -0.26 22.52
C HIS A 298 14.41 -1.13 21.46
N PRO A 299 14.64 -2.45 21.66
CA PRO A 299 15.27 -3.28 20.64
C PRO A 299 14.50 -3.30 19.30
N TYR A 300 13.17 -3.30 19.37
CA TYR A 300 12.32 -3.31 18.17
C TYR A 300 12.35 -1.97 17.44
N TYR A 301 12.54 -0.85 18.13
CA TYR A 301 12.77 0.45 17.50
C TYR A 301 14.09 0.50 16.74
N VAL A 302 15.14 -0.13 17.26
CA VAL A 302 16.43 -0.25 16.55
C VAL A 302 16.27 -1.11 15.29
N ILE A 303 15.61 -2.27 15.39
CA ILE A 303 15.37 -3.15 14.24
C ILE A 303 14.51 -2.44 13.18
N ARG A 304 13.46 -1.74 13.60
CA ARG A 304 12.61 -0.92 12.71
C ARG A 304 13.42 0.13 11.97
N ALA A 305 14.25 0.89 12.69
CA ALA A 305 15.09 1.93 12.11
C ALA A 305 16.07 1.33 11.08
N PHE A 306 16.71 0.22 11.42
CA PHE A 306 17.60 -0.49 10.52
C PHE A 306 16.88 -1.00 9.26
N GLY A 307 15.70 -1.62 9.40
CA GLY A 307 14.87 -2.02 8.27
C GLY A 307 14.48 -0.84 7.37
N GLY A 308 14.14 0.30 7.97
CA GLY A 308 13.88 1.56 7.25
C GLY A 308 15.10 2.10 6.49
N VAL A 309 16.30 2.03 7.09
CA VAL A 309 17.56 2.44 6.44
C VAL A 309 17.88 1.55 5.25
N LEU A 310 17.66 0.24 5.35
CA LEU A 310 17.80 -0.68 4.21
C LEU A 310 16.83 -0.28 3.09
N PHE A 311 15.56 -0.08 3.41
CA PHE A 311 14.55 0.33 2.42
C PHE A 311 14.93 1.65 1.72
N LEU A 312 15.37 2.65 2.49
CA LEU A 312 15.86 3.93 1.96
C LEU A 312 17.08 3.75 1.07
N THR A 313 18.04 2.90 1.46
CA THR A 313 19.22 2.57 0.66
C THR A 313 18.80 1.97 -0.68
N GLY A 314 17.79 1.10 -0.68
CA GLY A 314 17.15 0.62 -1.90
C GLY A 314 16.62 1.75 -2.80
N GLY A 315 15.88 2.70 -2.21
CA GLY A 315 15.41 3.89 -2.91
C GLY A 315 16.52 4.77 -3.49
N LEU A 316 17.68 4.88 -2.81
CA LEU A 316 18.85 5.57 -3.33
C LEU A 316 19.47 4.84 -4.52
N ILE A 317 19.53 3.51 -4.48
CA ILE A 317 19.95 2.68 -5.63
C ILE A 317 19.02 2.91 -6.83
N MET A 318 17.70 2.97 -6.59
CA MET A 318 16.72 3.30 -7.63
C MET A 318 16.96 4.68 -8.22
N ALA A 319 17.11 5.72 -7.39
CA ALA A 319 17.35 7.08 -7.83
C ALA A 319 18.61 7.18 -8.70
N TYR A 320 19.70 6.53 -8.27
CA TYR A 320 20.93 6.46 -9.05
C TYR A 320 20.71 5.74 -10.38
N ASN A 321 20.09 4.57 -10.40
CA ASN A 321 19.86 3.80 -11.63
C ASN A 321 18.99 4.60 -12.64
N MET A 322 17.97 5.29 -12.15
CA MET A 322 17.09 6.13 -12.96
C MET A 322 17.83 7.36 -13.49
N TYR A 323 18.62 8.04 -12.67
CA TYR A 323 19.44 9.18 -13.10
C TYR A 323 20.38 8.80 -14.25
N ARG A 324 21.12 7.68 -14.10
CA ARG A 324 22.02 7.17 -15.15
C ARG A 324 21.26 6.80 -16.43
N THR A 325 20.07 6.21 -16.29
CA THR A 325 19.17 5.89 -17.41
C THR A 325 18.75 7.16 -18.16
N ILE A 326 18.31 8.18 -17.43
CA ILE A 326 17.85 9.47 -17.98
C ILE A 326 18.98 10.17 -18.73
N ARG A 327 20.20 10.14 -18.20
CA ARG A 327 21.40 10.67 -18.87
C ARG A 327 21.74 9.94 -20.17
N GLY A 328 21.28 8.70 -20.33
CA GLY A 328 21.54 7.87 -21.51
C GLY A 328 22.82 7.05 -21.40
N ASP A 329 23.32 6.86 -20.18
CA ASP A 329 24.49 6.05 -19.95
C ASP A 329 24.16 4.59 -20.24
N ILE A 330 25.05 3.91 -20.96
CA ILE A 330 24.94 2.48 -21.24
C ILE A 330 25.96 1.78 -20.34
N ARG A 331 25.49 0.79 -19.57
CA ARG A 331 26.37 -0.07 -18.78
C ARG A 331 26.67 -1.33 -19.57
N GLU A 332 27.95 -1.62 -19.76
CA GLU A 332 28.37 -2.97 -20.15
C GLU A 332 28.21 -3.88 -18.92
N GLU A 333 27.12 -4.64 -18.90
CA GLU A 333 26.87 -5.67 -17.89
C GLU A 333 26.54 -6.99 -18.59
N GLN A 334 26.98 -8.11 -18.01
CA GLN A 334 26.50 -9.40 -18.52
C GLN A 334 24.98 -9.48 -18.38
N PRO A 335 24.29 -10.13 -19.34
CA PRO A 335 22.84 -10.27 -19.31
C PRO A 335 22.36 -10.75 -17.94
N TYR A 336 21.33 -10.08 -17.41
CA TYR A 336 20.68 -10.50 -16.19
C TYR A 336 19.95 -11.83 -16.45
N GLU A 337 20.37 -12.90 -15.78
CA GLU A 337 19.88 -14.29 -15.87
C GLU A 337 19.10 -14.60 -17.17
N SER A 338 19.81 -14.87 -18.25
CA SER A 338 19.18 -15.38 -19.48
C SER A 338 18.74 -16.84 -19.28
N PRO A 339 17.65 -17.30 -19.94
CA PRO A 339 17.26 -18.71 -19.93
C PRO A 339 18.39 -19.67 -20.34
N GLU A 340 19.32 -19.20 -21.19
CA GLU A 340 20.50 -19.97 -21.62
C GLU A 340 21.50 -20.23 -20.47
N ALA A 341 21.65 -19.32 -19.51
CA ALA A 341 22.53 -19.51 -18.36
C ALA A 341 22.04 -20.62 -17.42
N VAL A 342 20.72 -20.85 -17.36
CA VAL A 342 20.09 -21.90 -16.54
C VAL A 342 20.35 -23.29 -17.13
N ALA A 343 20.32 -23.41 -18.47
CA ALA A 343 20.63 -24.68 -19.17
C ALA A 343 22.09 -25.14 -18.99
N VAL A 344 23.02 -24.20 -18.76
CA VAL A 344 24.43 -24.50 -18.49
C VAL A 344 24.67 -24.87 -17.01
N GLY A 345 23.92 -24.26 -16.09
CA GLY A 345 24.00 -24.55 -14.65
C GLY A 345 23.37 -25.89 -14.24
N ALA A 346 22.32 -26.33 -14.92
CA ALA A 346 21.67 -27.63 -14.66
C ALA A 346 22.42 -28.84 -15.27
N ARG A 347 23.52 -28.61 -16.00
CA ARG A 347 24.40 -29.64 -16.58
C ARG A 347 25.75 -29.76 -15.86
N ARG A 348 25.90 -29.19 -14.66
CA ARG A 348 27.09 -29.34 -13.82
C ARG A 348 26.77 -30.06 -12.53
#